data_AF-A0AAU6WCR7-F1
#
_entry.id   AF-A0AAU6WCR7-F1
#
_cell.length_a   1.000
_cell.length_b   1.000
_cell.length_c   1.000
_cell.angle_alpha   90.00
_cell.angle_beta   90.00
_cell.angle_gamma   90.00
#
_symmetry.space_group_name_H-M   'P 1'
#
loop_
_entity.id
_entity.type
_entity.pdbx_description
1 polymer ?
#
loop_
_entity_poly.entity_id
_entity_poly.type
_entity_poly.pdbx_seq_one_letter_code
_entity_poly.pdbx_strand_id
1 'polypeptide(L)'
;MSEQKVFEAIVGKEGGWWNIWVPEIDQVTCTRKSRKISSYTRTLIAAVLGIPESSFRVERELVSAAEFERRYTAAVRNTNA
;
A
#
# COMPACT_ATOMS: atom_id res chain seq x y z
N MET A 1 -22.69 -8.43 12.09
CA MET A 1 -21.22 -8.31 12.12
C MET A 1 -20.86 -7.18 11.18
N SER A 2 -20.36 -6.05 11.68
CA SER A 2 -19.99 -4.92 10.83
C SER A 2 -18.89 -5.36 9.87
N GLU A 3 -19.06 -5.10 8.57
CA GLU A 3 -18.03 -5.38 7.58
C GLU A 3 -16.76 -4.61 7.93
N GLN A 4 -15.67 -5.35 8.11
CA GLN A 4 -14.37 -4.77 8.47
C GLN A 4 -13.82 -4.04 7.24
N LYS A 5 -13.44 -2.76 7.37
CA LYS A 5 -12.88 -1.98 6.27
C LYS A 5 -11.66 -2.71 5.68
N VAL A 6 -11.63 -2.84 4.35
CA VAL A 6 -10.54 -3.44 3.61
C VAL A 6 -9.78 -2.33 2.89
N PHE A 7 -8.45 -2.37 2.92
CA PHE A 7 -7.57 -1.50 2.16
C PHE A 7 -6.82 -2.31 1.11
N GLU A 8 -6.69 -1.76 -0.09
CA GLU A 8 -5.92 -2.33 -1.17
C GLU A 8 -4.48 -1.82 -1.13
N ALA A 9 -3.53 -2.73 -1.26
CA ALA A 9 -2.11 -2.39 -1.35
C ALA A 9 -1.52 -2.93 -2.65
N ILE A 10 -1.06 -2.00 -3.50
CA ILE A 10 -0.39 -2.32 -4.75
C ILE A 10 1.09 -2.48 -4.44
N VAL A 11 1.68 -3.59 -4.87
CA VAL A 11 3.05 -3.97 -4.51
C VAL A 11 3.87 -4.25 -5.76
N GLY A 12 4.92 -3.45 -5.98
CA GLY A 12 5.88 -3.61 -7.07
C GLY A 12 7.28 -3.94 -6.56
N LYS A 13 8.07 -4.69 -7.33
CA LYS A 13 9.49 -4.95 -7.01
C LYS A 13 10.43 -4.28 -7.99
N GLU A 14 11.30 -3.41 -7.49
CA GLU A 14 12.26 -2.68 -8.29
C GLU A 14 13.59 -2.53 -7.54
N GLY A 15 14.73 -2.71 -8.21
CA GLY A 15 16.05 -2.47 -7.60
C GLY A 15 16.32 -3.29 -6.32
N GLY A 16 15.66 -4.45 -6.15
CA GLY A 16 15.76 -5.26 -4.93
C GLY A 16 14.88 -4.78 -3.77
N TRP A 17 14.05 -3.76 -3.96
CA TRP A 17 13.08 -3.24 -3.02
C TRP A 17 11.66 -3.64 -3.42
N TRP A 18 10.81 -3.85 -2.42
CA TRP A 18 9.37 -3.94 -2.57
C TRP A 18 8.79 -2.58 -2.22
N ASN A 19 8.21 -1.90 -3.22
CA ASN A 19 7.44 -0.68 -3.06
C ASN A 19 5.98 -1.08 -2.81
N ILE A 20 5.34 -0.42 -1.85
CA ILE A 20 4.01 -0.72 -1.37
C ILE A 20 3.25 0.59 -1.33
N TRP A 21 2.20 0.72 -2.13
CA TRP A 21 1.34 1.90 -2.18
C TRP A 21 -0.07 1.51 -1.73
N VAL A 22 -0.67 2.34 -0.87
CA VAL A 22 -2.06 2.21 -0.42
C VAL A 22 -2.82 3.41 -0.98
N PRO A 23 -3.54 3.25 -2.11
CA PRO A 23 -4.17 4.36 -2.83
C PRO A 23 -5.15 5.18 -1.98
N GLU A 24 -5.93 4.51 -1.12
CA GLU A 24 -7.04 5.11 -0.37
C GLU A 24 -6.57 6.09 0.71
N ILE A 25 -5.29 6.05 1.07
CA ILE A 25 -4.67 7.00 2.01
C ILE A 25 -3.54 7.81 1.36
N ASP A 26 -3.27 7.58 0.08
CA ASP A 26 -2.16 8.14 -0.69
C ASP A 26 -0.81 8.06 0.06
N GLN A 27 -0.48 6.86 0.54
CA GLN A 27 0.77 6.62 1.26
C GLN A 27 1.57 5.48 0.66
N VAL A 28 2.90 5.65 0.73
CA VAL A 28 3.87 4.69 0.21
C VAL A 28 4.82 4.27 1.33
N THR A 29 5.17 2.99 1.36
CA THR A 29 6.27 2.46 2.16
C THR A 29 7.07 1.45 1.34
N CYS A 30 8.25 1.06 1.81
CA CYS A 30 9.11 0.11 1.11
C CYS A 30 9.86 -0.84 2.05
N THR A 31 10.24 -2.01 1.53
CA THR A 31 11.06 -2.97 2.27
C THR A 31 11.90 -3.85 1.34
N ARG A 32 13.09 -4.26 1.78
CA ARG A 32 13.90 -5.27 1.06
C ARG A 32 13.42 -6.70 1.27
N LYS A 33 12.59 -6.95 2.30
CA LYS A 33 12.19 -8.31 2.70
C LYS A 33 10.71 -8.53 2.40
N SER A 34 10.39 -9.42 1.47
CA SER A 34 8.99 -9.72 1.09
C SER A 34 8.10 -10.09 2.28
N ARG A 35 8.63 -10.86 3.24
CA ARG A 35 7.93 -11.22 4.49
C ARG A 35 7.52 -10.04 5.36
N LYS A 36 8.08 -8.84 5.14
CA LYS A 36 7.76 -7.62 5.89
C LYS A 36 6.68 -6.77 5.24
N ILE A 37 6.28 -7.06 3.99
CA ILE A 37 5.26 -6.31 3.25
C ILE A 37 3.99 -6.15 4.10
N SER A 38 3.39 -7.26 4.53
CA SER A 38 2.15 -7.25 5.31
C SER A 38 2.24 -6.43 6.60
N SER A 39 3.30 -6.63 7.40
CA SER A 39 3.48 -5.86 8.63
C SER A 39 3.67 -4.36 8.37
N TYR A 40 4.44 -3.99 7.35
CA TYR A 40 4.71 -2.58 7.07
C TYR A 40 3.48 -1.87 6.52
N THR A 41 2.69 -2.54 5.67
CA THR A 41 1.42 -1.99 5.18
C THR A 41 0.44 -1.72 6.32
N ARG A 42 0.28 -2.67 7.26
CA ARG A 42 -0.64 -2.49 8.39
C ARG A 42 -0.18 -1.37 9.33
N THR A 43 1.11 -1.35 9.68
CA THR A 43 1.66 -0.29 10.52
C THR A 43 1.52 1.08 9.86
N LEU A 44 1.73 1.18 8.54
CA LEU A 44 1.51 2.42 7.78
C LEU A 44 0.06 2.91 7.91
N ILE A 45 -0.92 2.05 7.59
CA ILE A 45 -2.35 2.41 7.63
C ILE A 45 -2.77 2.81 9.05
N ALA A 46 -2.37 2.03 10.05
CA ALA A 46 -2.69 2.29 11.46
C ALA A 46 -2.11 3.63 11.93
N ALA A 47 -0.85 3.92 11.59
CA ALA A 47 -0.18 5.16 11.97
C ALA A 47 -0.80 6.38 11.30
N VAL A 48 -1.13 6.28 10.01
CA VAL A 48 -1.69 7.39 9.22
C VAL A 48 -3.12 7.72 9.65
N LEU A 49 -3.94 6.70 9.92
CA LEU A 49 -5.35 6.88 10.26
C LEU A 49 -5.62 6.99 11.77
N GLY A 50 -4.62 6.72 12.61
CA GLY A 50 -4.80 6.69 14.07
C GLY A 50 -5.74 5.57 14.56
N ILE A 51 -5.78 4.44 13.85
CA ILE A 51 -6.66 3.29 14.17
C ILE A 51 -5.86 2.02 14.52
N PRO A 52 -6.42 1.09 15.31
CA PRO A 52 -5.73 -0.17 15.61
C PRO A 52 -5.50 -1.05 14.38
N GLU A 53 -4.37 -1.75 14.30
CA GLU A 53 -4.11 -2.70 13.19
C GLU A 53 -5.15 -3.83 13.09
N SER A 54 -5.87 -4.14 14.17
CA SER A 54 -6.92 -5.15 14.22
C SER A 54 -8.27 -4.67 13.69
N SER A 55 -8.44 -3.36 13.42
CA SER A 55 -9.73 -2.79 13.01
C SER A 55 -9.97 -2.81 11.49
N PHE A 56 -9.00 -3.27 10.70
CA PHE A 56 -9.09 -3.32 9.24
C PHE A 56 -8.39 -4.55 8.66
N ARG A 57 -8.65 -4.84 7.38
CA ARG A 57 -7.95 -5.85 6.59
C ARG A 57 -7.17 -5.18 5.47
N VAL A 58 -6.18 -5.90 4.96
CA VAL A 58 -5.37 -5.46 3.83
C VAL A 58 -5.36 -6.58 2.79
N GLU A 59 -5.78 -6.25 1.58
CA GLU A 59 -5.58 -7.07 0.40
C GLU A 59 -4.41 -6.53 -0.41
N ARG A 60 -3.70 -7.43 -1.10
CA ARG A 60 -2.45 -7.07 -1.78
C ARG A 60 -2.50 -7.55 -3.22
N GLU A 61 -2.23 -6.63 -4.14
CA GLU A 61 -2.01 -6.93 -5.55
C GLU A 61 -0.52 -6.83 -5.86
N LEU A 62 0.07 -7.92 -6.33
CA LEU A 62 1.45 -7.92 -6.83
C LEU A 62 1.45 -7.54 -8.31
N VAL A 63 2.18 -6.49 -8.65
CA VAL A 63 2.31 -5.98 -10.02
C VAL A 63 3.77 -5.90 -10.44
N SER A 64 4.02 -5.71 -11.74
CA SER A 64 5.36 -5.40 -12.23
C SER A 64 5.82 -4.00 -11.78
N ALA A 65 7.13 -3.74 -11.79
CA ALA A 65 7.64 -2.39 -11.50
C ALA A 65 7.04 -1.33 -12.44
N ALA A 66 6.97 -1.64 -13.73
CA ALA A 66 6.39 -0.74 -14.73
C ALA A 66 4.91 -0.43 -14.47
N GLU A 67 4.12 -1.43 -14.05
CA GLU A 67 2.71 -1.21 -13.74
C GLU A 67 2.53 -0.46 -12.41
N PHE A 68 3.37 -0.72 -11.40
CA PHE A 68 3.41 0.06 -10.17
C PHE A 68 3.64 1.55 -10.47
N GLU A 69 4.71 1.85 -11.21
CA GLU A 69 5.07 3.21 -11.62
C GLU A 69 3.96 3.90 -12.39
N ARG A 70 3.36 3.19 -13.36
CA ARG A 70 2.23 3.69 -14.15
C ARG A 70 1.04 4.09 -13.26
N ARG A 71 0.61 3.21 -12.37
CA ARG A 71 -0.57 3.44 -11.51
C ARG A 71 -0.30 4.54 -10.48
N TYR A 72 0.86 4.50 -9.83
CA TYR A 72 1.25 5.50 -8.83
C TYR A 72 1.37 6.90 -9.47
N THR A 73 2.07 7.01 -10.60
CA THR A 73 2.22 8.28 -11.32
C THR A 73 0.87 8.81 -11.81
N ALA A 74 -0.03 7.94 -12.29
CA ALA A 74 -1.37 8.36 -12.69
C ALA A 74 -2.18 8.93 -11.51
N ALA A 75 -2.06 8.33 -10.32
CA ALA A 75 -2.74 8.82 -9.13
C ALA A 75 -2.19 10.19 -8.67
N VAL A 76 -0.88 10.36 -8.57
CA VAL A 76 -0.24 11.63 -8.17
C VAL A 76 -0.59 12.77 -9.13
N ARG A 77 -0.72 12.49 -10.42
CA ARG A 77 -1.13 13.49 -11.42
C ARG A 77 -2.57 13.94 -11.24
N ASN A 78 -3.47 13.04 -10.85
CA ASN A 78 -4.87 13.37 -10.60
C ASN A 78 -5.07 14.20 -9.33
N THR A 79 -4.16 14.13 -8.35
CA THR A 79 -4.22 14.95 -7.13
C THR A 79 -3.81 16.42 -7.36
N ASN A 80 -3.15 16.72 -8.48
CA ASN A 80 -2.65 18.06 -8.83
C ASN A 80 -3.49 18.79 -9.91
N ALA A 81 -4.68 18.26 -10.24
CA ALA A 81 -5.63 18.88 -11.16
C ALA A 81 -6.80 19.51 -10.40
#